data_AF-A0A1H4LZ36-F1
#
_entry.id   AF-A0A1H4LZ36-F1
#
_cell.length_a   1.000
_cell.length_b   1.000
_cell.length_c   1.000
_cell.angle_alpha   90.00
_cell.angle_beta   90.00
_cell.angle_gamma   90.00
#
_symmetry.space_group_name_H-M   'P 1'
#
loop_
_entity.id
_entity.type
_entity.pdbx_description
1 polymer ?
#
loop_
_entity_poly.entity_id
_entity_poly.type
_entity_poly.pdbx_seq_one_letter_code
_entity_poly.pdbx_strand_id
1 'polypeptide(L)'
;MSKNIFQAGDRVIIDPVVANKDMNGRVFEVVRRLKVNYELTPLDGVGPGVRAQPQVLVPAPAELLAKPTSRSRRCRPAPRSG
;
A
#
# COMPACT_ATOMS: atom_id res chain seq x y z
N MET A 1 2.32 2.68 -23.70
CA MET A 1 2.85 1.70 -22.71
C MET A 1 3.30 2.48 -21.49
N SER A 2 2.37 2.82 -20.60
CA SER A 2 2.64 3.66 -19.43
C SER A 2 3.55 2.92 -18.47
N LYS A 3 4.85 3.29 -18.46
CA LYS A 3 5.76 2.87 -17.39
C LYS A 3 5.23 3.53 -16.13
N ASN A 4 4.63 2.77 -15.21
CA ASN A 4 4.31 3.28 -13.88
C ASN A 4 5.63 3.63 -13.19
N ILE A 5 6.04 4.90 -13.29
CA ILE A 5 7.22 5.42 -12.62
C ILE A 5 6.75 5.88 -11.26
N PHE A 6 7.02 5.07 -10.24
CA PHE A 6 6.76 5.45 -8.85
C PHE A 6 7.87 6.36 -8.33
N GLN A 7 7.52 7.31 -7.47
CA GLN A 7 8.44 8.23 -6.82
C GLN A 7 8.67 7.81 -5.36
N ALA A 8 9.70 8.37 -4.73
CA ALA A 8 9.89 8.18 -3.29
C ALA A 8 8.68 8.73 -2.51
N GLY A 9 8.14 7.96 -1.58
CA GLY A 9 6.92 8.25 -0.83
C GLY A 9 5.63 7.71 -1.46
N ASP A 10 5.68 7.15 -2.67
CA ASP A 10 4.52 6.47 -3.26
C ASP A 10 4.20 5.17 -2.54
N ARG A 11 2.90 4.88 -2.40
CA ARG A 11 2.41 3.66 -1.77
C ARG A 11 2.01 2.66 -2.84
N VAL A 12 2.68 1.52 -2.83
CA VAL A 12 2.54 0.45 -3.80
C VAL A 12 2.30 -0.87 -3.11
N ILE A 13 1.76 -1.83 -3.84
CA ILE A 13 1.76 -3.23 -3.44
C ILE A 13 2.51 -4.04 -4.50
N ILE A 14 3.02 -5.20 -4.10
CA ILE A 14 3.50 -6.19 -5.05
C ILE A 14 2.28 -6.89 -5.62
N ASP A 15 2.23 -7.05 -6.94
CA ASP A 15 1.13 -7.69 -7.63
C ASP A 15 0.85 -9.08 -7.00
N PRO A 16 -0.38 -9.33 -6.51
CA PRO A 16 -0.72 -10.55 -5.78
C PRO A 16 -0.57 -11.83 -6.61
N VAL A 17 -0.52 -11.73 -7.94
CA VAL A 17 -0.30 -12.85 -8.86
C VAL A 17 1.14 -13.37 -8.77
N VAL A 18 2.10 -12.49 -8.45
CA VAL A 18 3.53 -12.83 -8.34
C VAL A 18 4.09 -12.68 -6.93
N ALA A 19 3.37 -11.99 -6.03
CA ALA A 19 3.77 -11.80 -4.66
C ALA A 19 3.78 -13.13 -3.90
N ASN A 20 4.83 -13.33 -3.10
CA ASN A 20 4.85 -14.42 -2.13
C ASN A 20 3.71 -14.26 -1.11
N LYS A 21 3.27 -15.38 -0.54
CA LYS A 21 2.14 -15.44 0.41
C LYS A 21 2.32 -14.49 1.60
N ASP A 22 3.55 -14.24 2.02
CA ASP A 22 3.92 -13.33 3.12
C ASP A 22 3.92 -11.83 2.75
N MET A 23 3.99 -11.51 1.46
CA MET A 23 4.01 -10.15 0.93
C MET A 23 2.69 -9.73 0.31
N ASN A 24 1.83 -10.70 -0.01
CA ASN A 24 0.52 -10.49 -0.60
C ASN A 24 -0.39 -9.69 0.36
N GLY A 25 -0.99 -8.62 -0.14
CA GLY A 25 -1.86 -7.73 0.63
C GLY A 25 -1.13 -6.76 1.56
N ARG A 26 0.20 -6.68 1.51
CA ARG A 26 0.99 -5.67 2.24
C ARG A 26 1.24 -4.43 1.40
N VAL A 27 1.09 -3.28 2.03
CA VAL A 27 1.43 -1.98 1.44
C VAL A 27 2.88 -1.66 1.73
N PHE A 28 3.58 -1.27 0.68
CA PHE A 28 4.95 -0.82 0.73
C PHE A 28 5.04 0.63 0.29
N GLU A 29 5.93 1.38 0.91
CA GLU A 29 6.30 2.71 0.49
C GLU A 29 7.58 2.64 -0.34
N VAL A 30 7.61 3.35 -1.46
CA VAL A 30 8.79 3.47 -2.29
C VAL A 30 9.78 4.39 -1.59
N VAL A 31 10.96 3.88 -1.25
CA VAL A 31 12.03 4.70 -0.65
C VAL A 31 12.81 5.40 -1.75
N ARG A 32 13.24 4.63 -2.75
CA ARG A 32 14.03 5.13 -3.88
C ARG A 32 14.04 4.15 -5.03
N ARG A 33 14.30 4.70 -6.22
CA ARG A 33 14.57 3.92 -7.42
C ARG A 33 16.04 3.53 -7.49
N LEU A 34 16.32 2.23 -7.65
CA LEU A 34 17.63 1.70 -8.03
C LEU A 34 17.71 1.58 -9.56
N LYS A 35 18.90 1.27 -10.10
CA LYS A 35 19.12 1.14 -11.56
C LYS A 35 18.12 0.20 -12.25
N VAL A 36 17.72 -0.89 -11.57
CA VAL A 36 16.84 -1.94 -12.13
C VAL A 36 15.59 -2.15 -11.26
N ASN A 37 15.73 -2.02 -9.94
CA ASN A 37 14.67 -2.32 -8.96
C ASN A 37 14.24 -1.05 -8.22
N TYR A 38 13.16 -1.12 -7.47
CA TYR A 38 12.78 -0.13 -6.47
C TYR A 38 13.08 -0.68 -5.10
N GLU A 39 13.63 0.17 -4.22
CA GLU A 39 13.74 -0.11 -2.80
C GLU A 39 12.44 0.32 -2.13
N LEU A 40 11.82 -0.63 -1.45
CA LEU A 40 10.51 -0.49 -0.84
C LEU A 40 10.61 -0.79 0.66
N THR A 41 9.88 -0.06 1.48
CA THR A 41 9.76 -0.34 2.91
C THR A 41 8.31 -0.70 3.25
N PRO A 42 8.05 -1.74 4.04
CA PRO A 42 6.69 -2.05 4.47
C PRO A 42 6.14 -0.88 5.29
N LEU A 43 4.96 -0.38 4.92
CA LEU A 43 4.32 0.73 5.63
C LEU A 43 3.90 0.31 7.06
N ASP A 44 3.69 -0.98 7.27
CA ASP A 44 3.39 -1.59 8.57
C ASP A 44 4.59 -1.50 9.56
N GLY A 45 5.79 -1.17 9.07
CA GLY A 45 7.02 -1.12 9.87
C GLY A 45 7.59 -2.49 10.25
N VAL A 46 6.94 -3.58 9.83
CA VAL A 46 7.34 -4.96 10.14
C VAL A 46 8.13 -5.57 8.98
N GLY A 47 9.43 -5.72 9.19
CA GLY A 47 10.35 -6.42 8.28
C GLY A 47 11.35 -5.51 7.56
N PRO A 48 12.38 -6.11 6.94
CA PRO A 48 13.40 -5.36 6.20
C PRO A 48 12.84 -4.78 4.90
N GLY A 49 13.51 -3.73 4.39
CA GLY A 49 13.20 -3.17 3.08
C GLY A 49 13.34 -4.23 1.97
N VAL A 50 12.37 -4.26 1.06
CA VAL A 50 12.27 -5.22 -0.04
C VAL A 50 12.66 -4.56 -1.35
N ARG A 51 13.31 -5.30 -2.24
CA ARG A 51 13.63 -4.85 -3.59
C ARG A 51 12.70 -5.52 -4.58
N ALA A 52 11.96 -4.73 -5.35
CA ALA A 52 11.00 -5.25 -6.34
C ALA A 52 11.18 -4.57 -7.70
N GLN A 53 10.87 -5.30 -8.77
CA GLN A 53 10.90 -4.75 -10.13
C GLN A 53 9.67 -3.88 -10.38
N PRO A 54 9.78 -2.77 -11.14
CA PRO A 54 8.63 -1.93 -11.45
C PRO A 54 7.50 -2.64 -12.19
N GLN A 55 7.81 -3.73 -12.90
CA GLN A 55 6.82 -4.50 -13.65
C GLN A 55 5.85 -5.28 -12.75
N VAL A 56 6.27 -5.59 -11.52
CA VAL A 56 5.45 -6.31 -10.53
C VAL A 56 4.86 -5.38 -9.49
N LEU A 57 5.04 -4.06 -9.64
CA LEU A 57 4.54 -3.06 -8.71
C LEU A 57 3.29 -2.43 -9.26
N VAL A 58 2.26 -2.42 -8.41
CA VAL A 58 0.98 -1.81 -8.70
C VAL A 58 0.67 -0.76 -7.63
N PRO A 59 0.01 0.35 -7.98
CA PRO A 59 -0.38 1.35 -6.99
C PRO A 59 -1.23 0.69 -5.91
N ALA A 60 -1.00 1.04 -4.65
CA ALA A 60 -1.75 0.45 -3.55
C ALA A 60 -3.23 0.82 -3.71
N PRO A 61 -4.15 -0.17 -3.80
CA PRO A 61 -5.56 0.11 -3.93
C PRO A 61 -6.06 0.88 -2.71
N ALA A 62 -6.94 1.85 -2.96
CA ALA A 62 -7.50 2.70 -1.92
C ALA A 62 -8.15 1.88 -0.79
N GLU A 63 -8.63 0.67 -1.04
CA GLU A 63 -9.20 -0.22 -0.01
C GLU A 63 -8.17 -0.67 1.05
N LEU A 64 -6.89 -0.83 0.68
CA LEU A 64 -5.83 -1.17 1.63
C LEU A 64 -5.36 0.06 2.42
N LEU A 65 -5.38 1.23 1.78
CA LEU A 65 -5.05 2.53 2.38
C LEU A 65 -6.18 3.05 3.28
N ALA A 66 -7.41 2.77 2.90
CA ALA A 66 -8.65 3.12 3.58
C ALA A 66 -9.16 1.94 4.39
N LYS A 67 -8.29 1.22 5.08
CA LYS A 67 -8.68 0.64 6.37
C LYS A 67 -8.51 1.74 7.44
N PRO A 68 -9.47 2.68 7.63
CA PRO A 68 -9.73 2.99 9.01
C PRO A 68 -10.15 1.65 9.60
N THR A 69 -9.55 1.27 10.72
CA THR A 69 -10.14 0.29 11.62
C THR A 69 -11.63 0.59 11.64
N SER A 70 -12.45 -0.24 10.97
CA SER A 70 -13.90 -0.15 11.08
C SER A 70 -14.27 -0.68 12.46
N ARG A 71 -13.76 -0.02 13.52
CA ARG A 71 -14.65 0.47 14.55
C ARG A 71 -15.64 1.31 13.78
N SER A 72 -16.74 0.67 13.40
CA SER A 72 -18.02 1.27 13.15
C SER A 72 -18.22 2.41 14.15
N ARG A 73 -17.76 3.61 13.79
CA ARG A 73 -18.33 4.83 14.31
C ARG A 73 -19.72 4.83 13.72
N ARG A 74 -20.66 4.32 14.52
CA ARG A 74 -22.05 4.72 14.45
C ARG A 74 -22.06 6.24 14.35
N CYS A 75 -22.19 6.76 13.14
CA CYS A 75 -22.61 8.12 12.94
C CYS A 75 -24.06 8.20 13.43
N ARG A 76 -24.21 9.01 14.48
CA ARG A 76 -25.48 9.50 15.04
C ARG A 76 -26.25 10.30 13.98
N PRO A 77 -27.55 10.52 14.18
CA PRO A 77 -27.96 11.93 14.27
C PRO A 77 -28.91 12.24 15.43
N ALA A 78 -28.65 13.43 15.99
CA ALA A 78 -29.50 14.42 16.68
C ALA A 78 -30.44 14.04 17.85
N PRO A 79 -30.63 14.98 18.81
CA PRO A 79 -31.62 14.87 19.88
C PRO A 79 -33.02 15.22 19.33
N ARG A 80 -34.05 14.47 19.73
CA ARG A 80 -35.43 14.94 19.64
C ARG A 80 -35.81 15.54 20.99
N SER A 81 -36.02 16.84 20.99
CA SER A 81 -36.72 17.56 22.05
C SER A 81 -38.12 16.97 22.22
N GLY A 82 -38.52 16.78 23.47
CA GLY A 82 -39.86 16.41 23.93
C GLY A 82 -39.96 16.74 25.40
#